data_AF-A0A969S873-F1
#
_entry.id   AF-A0A969S873-F1
#
_cell.length_a   1.000
_cell.length_b   1.000
_cell.length_c   1.000
_cell.angle_alpha   90.00
_cell.angle_beta   90.00
_cell.angle_gamma   90.00
#
_symmetry.space_group_name_H-M   'P 1'
#
loop_
_entity.id
_entity.type
_entity.pdbx_description
1 polymer ?
#
loop_
_entity_poly.entity_id
_entity_poly.type
_entity_poly.pdbx_seq_one_letter_code
_entity_poly.pdbx_strand_id
1 'polypeptide(L)'
;MTLTRIAATTLDQLLNIGNEEIVHKFLPLLQDPTPDAIPVIESWLEHWDEFIVNHAALLLSERGRRLTPQTIQGLLRLVKSRVDRSRIRATLVLNGGITSVKREQRFFRASELGGTVINALGQAINDYKEELPSIAGAARLTQYDIIHDDPSLIEQWAEIVNTNAYAADAAEKNLEGIAELTPEGWKAFRRAFEAGNNRVRKAMMCSLCWLLLPENKQNYTEDPSSWLKNLSIAGMEDIRALQIYELVPKKTDSGSEYTYQKMIPCPVIESALIALQQKRENPVINLIEAAEKALEEYTISAATAFVEEVVTKEVDVKEVVIKEVGTAITNLVSYVFKGVHSDKKDFGVSQLTRKRYNLKNVLGEIALSNTYPNGTGGSLFCNASEKYAVIINDEPEIFQLLIAWLTKTLANSVCNEKYFCKLTVLLADVAVYAELSPATFVNLARENNLEPLLAEAVKNIALYLDVLLLSN
;
A
#
# COMPACT_ATOMS: atom_id res chain seq x y z
N MET A 1 14.10 -4.78 -33.36
CA MET A 1 15.12 -5.21 -34.34
C MET A 1 16.48 -5.14 -33.67
N THR A 2 17.33 -6.17 -33.82
CA THR A 2 18.69 -6.19 -33.28
C THR A 2 19.54 -5.10 -33.93
N LEU A 3 20.20 -4.26 -33.13
CA LEU A 3 21.11 -3.23 -33.63
C LEU A 3 22.50 -3.80 -33.88
N THR A 4 22.77 -4.16 -35.14
CA THR A 4 24.09 -4.64 -35.57
C THR A 4 25.07 -3.49 -35.74
N ARG A 5 26.38 -3.77 -35.75
CA ARG A 5 27.41 -2.76 -36.02
C ARG A 5 27.21 -2.03 -37.36
N ILE A 6 26.81 -2.73 -38.41
CA ILE A 6 26.54 -2.12 -39.72
C ILE A 6 25.40 -1.12 -39.58
N ALA A 7 24.29 -1.52 -38.96
CA ALA A 7 23.15 -0.64 -38.73
C ALA A 7 23.51 0.58 -37.85
N ALA A 8 24.28 0.37 -36.77
CA ALA A 8 24.76 1.46 -35.92
C ALA A 8 25.64 2.43 -36.71
N THR A 9 26.59 1.93 -37.51
CA THR A 9 27.46 2.78 -38.34
C THR A 9 26.67 3.56 -39.38
N THR A 10 25.65 2.95 -40.00
CA THR A 10 24.78 3.66 -40.95
C THR A 10 23.99 4.77 -40.27
N LEU A 11 23.44 4.52 -39.07
CA LEU A 11 22.72 5.55 -38.32
C LEU A 11 23.67 6.68 -37.89
N ASP A 12 24.89 6.35 -37.48
CA ASP A 12 25.93 7.33 -37.15
C ASP A 12 26.30 8.20 -38.35
N GLN A 13 26.45 7.61 -39.53
CA GLN A 13 26.65 8.35 -40.78
C GLN A 13 25.47 9.27 -41.10
N LEU A 14 24.23 8.85 -40.85
CA LEU A 14 23.04 9.69 -41.05
C LEU A 14 23.03 10.88 -40.08
N LEU A 15 23.44 10.69 -38.82
CA LEU A 15 23.62 11.79 -37.86
C LEU A 15 24.68 12.77 -38.35
N ASN A 16 25.82 12.28 -38.82
CA ASN A 16 26.94 13.13 -39.28
C ASN A 16 26.62 13.99 -40.52
N ILE A 17 25.60 13.62 -41.31
CA ILE A 17 25.14 14.41 -42.46
C ILE A 17 23.88 15.24 -42.18
N GLY A 18 23.46 15.34 -40.91
CA GLY A 18 22.31 16.14 -40.49
C GLY A 18 20.95 15.55 -40.85
N ASN A 19 20.84 14.21 -40.88
CA ASN A 19 19.58 13.49 -41.13
C ASN A 19 18.99 12.91 -39.83
N GLU A 20 18.93 13.72 -38.77
CA GLU A 20 18.45 13.30 -37.44
C GLU A 20 17.00 12.82 -37.50
N GLU A 21 16.15 13.42 -38.34
CA GLU A 21 14.73 13.05 -38.46
C GLU A 21 14.55 11.57 -38.85
N ILE A 22 15.43 11.04 -39.71
CA ILE A 22 15.39 9.62 -40.10
C ILE A 22 15.80 8.76 -38.90
N VAL A 23 16.87 9.15 -38.21
CA VAL A 23 17.39 8.42 -37.05
C VAL A 23 16.36 8.39 -35.92
N HIS A 24 15.62 9.49 -35.69
CA HIS A 24 14.55 9.59 -34.70
C HIS A 24 13.45 8.56 -34.92
N LYS A 25 13.10 8.28 -36.19
CA LYS A 25 12.07 7.28 -36.54
C LYS A 25 12.53 5.85 -36.25
N PHE A 26 13.83 5.57 -36.36
CA PHE A 26 14.38 4.22 -36.18
C PHE A 26 14.71 3.90 -34.72
N LEU A 27 15.29 4.82 -33.95
CA LEU A 27 15.79 4.55 -32.60
C LEU A 27 14.81 3.83 -31.66
N PRO A 28 13.51 4.21 -31.59
CA PRO A 28 12.53 3.50 -30.74
C PRO A 28 12.33 2.02 -31.11
N LEU A 29 12.63 1.63 -32.35
CA LEU A 29 12.41 0.29 -32.92
C LEU A 29 13.63 -0.64 -32.76
N LEU A 30 14.79 -0.07 -32.44
CA LEU A 30 16.07 -0.76 -32.26
C LEU A 30 16.21 -1.23 -30.81
N GLN A 31 16.76 -2.43 -30.62
CA GLN A 31 17.02 -3.06 -29.32
C GLN A 31 18.18 -4.03 -29.45
N ASP A 32 18.65 -4.57 -28.33
CA ASP A 32 19.63 -5.66 -28.28
C ASP A 32 20.89 -5.39 -29.14
N PRO A 33 21.67 -4.34 -28.85
CA PRO A 33 22.86 -4.05 -29.64
C PRO A 33 23.88 -5.20 -29.58
N THR A 34 24.48 -5.50 -30.73
CA THR A 34 25.58 -6.46 -30.80
C THR A 34 26.81 -5.90 -30.09
N PRO A 35 27.69 -6.75 -29.50
CA PRO A 35 28.85 -6.25 -28.74
C PRO A 35 29.76 -5.30 -29.54
N ASP A 36 29.86 -5.49 -30.85
CA ASP A 36 30.65 -4.68 -31.76
C ASP A 36 29.96 -3.37 -32.21
N ALA A 37 28.66 -3.21 -31.92
CA ALA A 37 27.93 -1.96 -32.11
C ALA A 37 28.09 -1.00 -30.91
N ILE A 38 28.44 -1.52 -29.73
CA ILE A 38 28.52 -0.75 -28.47
C ILE A 38 29.40 0.51 -28.61
N PRO A 39 30.63 0.46 -29.17
CA PRO A 39 31.48 1.64 -29.25
C PRO A 39 30.88 2.79 -30.08
N VAL A 40 30.07 2.46 -31.10
CA VAL A 40 29.37 3.46 -31.93
C VAL A 40 28.19 4.08 -31.16
N ILE A 41 27.51 3.28 -30.35
CA ILE A 41 26.39 3.77 -29.53
C ILE A 41 26.92 4.62 -28.37
N GLU A 42 28.09 4.30 -27.82
CA GLU A 42 28.74 5.10 -26.78
C GLU A 42 29.05 6.53 -27.25
N SER A 43 29.50 6.72 -28.50
CA SER A 43 29.71 8.07 -29.04
C SER A 43 28.41 8.89 -29.16
N TRP A 44 27.26 8.25 -29.24
CA TRP A 44 25.96 8.94 -29.26
C TRP A 44 25.58 9.55 -27.90
N LEU A 45 26.22 9.14 -26.80
CA LEU A 45 26.01 9.77 -25.49
C LEU A 45 26.53 11.20 -25.42
N GLU A 46 27.44 11.59 -26.32
CA GLU A 46 28.01 12.94 -26.43
C GLU A 46 27.30 13.79 -27.50
N HIS A 47 26.24 13.27 -28.11
CA HIS A 47 25.50 13.97 -29.14
C HIS A 47 24.72 15.16 -28.57
N TRP A 48 24.57 16.24 -29.36
CA TRP A 48 23.89 17.46 -28.90
C TRP A 48 22.36 17.29 -28.77
N ASP A 49 21.77 16.39 -29.58
CA ASP A 49 20.35 16.07 -29.55
C ASP A 49 20.02 15.09 -28.40
N GLU A 50 19.22 15.56 -27.45
CA GLU A 50 18.80 14.78 -26.28
C GLU A 50 18.03 13.50 -26.66
N PHE A 51 17.27 13.50 -27.76
CA PHE A 51 16.54 12.30 -28.19
C PHE A 51 17.52 11.16 -28.52
N ILE A 52 18.62 11.49 -29.18
CA ILE A 52 19.69 10.54 -29.53
C ILE A 52 20.39 10.04 -28.27
N VAL A 53 20.83 10.95 -27.40
CA VAL A 53 21.51 10.63 -26.12
C VAL A 53 20.66 9.71 -25.25
N ASN A 54 19.37 10.03 -25.11
CA ASN A 54 18.44 9.26 -24.30
C ASN A 54 18.26 7.83 -24.84
N HIS A 55 18.18 7.64 -26.16
CA HIS A 55 18.05 6.31 -26.75
C HIS A 55 19.37 5.53 -26.75
N ALA A 56 20.52 6.20 -26.87
CA ALA A 56 21.81 5.58 -26.65
C ALA A 56 21.92 5.02 -25.22
N ALA A 57 21.51 5.81 -24.22
CA ALA A 57 21.44 5.37 -22.83
C ALA A 57 20.54 4.14 -22.64
N LEU A 58 19.36 4.10 -23.29
CA LEU A 58 18.50 2.92 -23.27
C LEU A 58 19.18 1.69 -23.86
N LEU A 59 19.71 1.79 -25.08
CA LEU A 59 20.33 0.68 -25.79
C LEU A 59 21.52 0.08 -25.01
N LEU A 60 22.33 0.93 -24.39
CA LEU A 60 23.47 0.51 -23.57
C LEU A 60 23.05 -0.13 -22.24
N SER A 61 21.89 0.25 -21.71
CA SER A 61 21.43 -0.22 -20.38
C SER A 61 20.55 -1.47 -20.44
N GLU A 62 19.92 -1.76 -21.58
CA GLU A 62 18.99 -2.88 -21.72
C GLU A 62 19.64 -4.25 -21.51
N ARG A 63 20.81 -4.47 -22.11
CA ARG A 63 21.45 -5.77 -22.05
C ARG A 63 22.10 -5.99 -20.69
N GLY A 64 21.47 -6.86 -19.89
CA GLY A 64 21.94 -7.18 -18.56
C GLY A 64 21.72 -6.08 -17.53
N ARG A 65 20.75 -5.18 -17.77
CA ARG A 65 20.33 -4.09 -16.86
C ARG A 65 21.50 -3.34 -16.24
N ARG A 66 22.11 -2.44 -16.99
CA ARG A 66 23.27 -1.67 -16.50
C ARG A 66 22.89 -0.21 -16.29
N LEU A 67 22.97 0.24 -15.05
CA LEU A 67 22.80 1.65 -14.70
C LEU A 67 24.17 2.26 -14.46
N THR A 68 24.49 3.31 -15.20
CA THR A 68 25.77 4.02 -15.10
C THR A 68 25.52 5.51 -14.95
N PRO A 69 26.53 6.28 -14.47
CA PRO A 69 26.42 7.74 -14.42
C PRO A 69 26.02 8.36 -15.78
N GLN A 70 26.49 7.78 -16.88
CA GLN A 70 26.23 8.26 -18.24
C GLN A 70 24.81 7.92 -18.72
N THR A 71 24.21 6.82 -18.24
CA THR A 71 22.93 6.34 -18.77
C THR A 71 21.71 6.72 -17.92
N ILE A 72 21.88 6.96 -16.62
CA ILE A 72 20.75 7.11 -15.69
C ILE A 72 19.82 8.28 -16.03
N GLN A 73 20.38 9.44 -16.41
CA GLN A 73 19.57 10.61 -16.76
C GLN A 73 18.78 10.39 -18.05
N GLY A 74 19.39 9.74 -19.05
CA GLY A 74 18.72 9.41 -20.30
C GLY A 74 17.54 8.45 -20.10
N LEU A 75 17.71 7.44 -19.23
CA LEU A 75 16.64 6.51 -18.86
C LEU A 75 15.47 7.24 -18.17
N LEU A 76 15.75 8.07 -17.16
CA LEU A 76 14.72 8.84 -16.46
C LEU A 76 13.95 9.78 -17.40
N ARG A 77 14.65 10.43 -18.34
CA ARG A 77 14.04 11.26 -19.39
C ARG A 77 13.16 10.44 -20.33
N LEU A 78 13.54 9.21 -20.68
CA LEU A 78 12.68 8.34 -21.50
C LEU A 78 11.43 7.87 -20.78
N VAL A 79 11.45 7.70 -19.46
CA VAL A 79 10.23 7.41 -18.68
C VAL A 79 9.21 8.55 -18.81
N LYS A 80 9.68 9.80 -18.96
CA LYS A 80 8.83 10.98 -19.24
C LYS A 80 8.28 11.02 -20.68
N SER A 81 8.86 10.26 -21.61
CA SER A 81 8.59 10.41 -23.03
C SER A 81 7.17 10.00 -23.42
N ARG A 82 6.61 10.71 -24.41
CA ARG A 82 5.35 10.33 -25.09
C ARG A 82 5.52 9.13 -26.03
N VAL A 83 6.76 8.71 -26.32
CA VAL A 83 7.02 7.53 -27.14
C VAL A 83 6.83 6.28 -26.28
N ASP A 84 5.63 5.71 -26.34
CA ASP A 84 5.20 4.61 -25.47
C ASP A 84 6.19 3.44 -25.44
N ARG A 85 6.74 3.06 -26.61
CA ARG A 85 7.70 1.95 -26.71
C ARG A 85 8.98 2.24 -25.93
N SER A 86 9.58 3.42 -26.11
CA SER A 86 10.83 3.79 -25.41
C SER A 86 10.57 4.01 -23.92
N ARG A 87 9.43 4.61 -23.57
CA ARG A 87 8.99 4.78 -22.18
C ARG A 87 8.91 3.44 -21.46
N ILE A 88 8.16 2.48 -22.01
CA ILE A 88 7.99 1.15 -21.41
C ILE A 88 9.33 0.44 -21.26
N ARG A 89 10.19 0.50 -22.28
CA ARG A 89 11.52 -0.13 -22.24
C ARG A 89 12.43 0.50 -21.18
N ALA A 90 12.50 1.83 -21.09
CA ALA A 90 13.27 2.51 -20.06
C ALA A 90 12.75 2.18 -18.65
N THR A 91 11.42 2.14 -18.48
CA THR A 91 10.79 1.70 -17.23
C THR A 91 11.22 0.28 -16.87
N LEU A 92 11.19 -0.66 -17.82
CA LEU A 92 11.62 -2.05 -17.61
C LEU A 92 13.10 -2.18 -17.24
N VAL A 93 13.97 -1.37 -17.84
CA VAL A 93 15.40 -1.34 -17.47
C VAL A 93 15.58 -0.89 -16.02
N LEU A 94 14.92 0.20 -15.65
CA LEU A 94 14.98 0.77 -14.31
C LEU A 94 14.40 -0.19 -13.26
N ASN A 95 13.16 -0.63 -13.42
CA ASN A 95 12.46 -1.42 -12.41
C ASN A 95 12.69 -2.94 -12.50
N GLY A 96 13.33 -3.45 -13.56
CA GLY A 96 13.67 -4.87 -13.69
C GLY A 96 12.52 -5.83 -13.84
N GLY A 97 11.31 -5.34 -14.12
CA GLY A 97 10.11 -6.15 -14.06
C GLY A 97 9.77 -6.63 -12.64
N ILE A 98 10.32 -5.97 -11.60
CA ILE A 98 9.97 -6.22 -10.20
C ILE A 98 8.50 -5.84 -10.01
N THR A 99 7.65 -6.85 -9.93
CA THR A 99 6.23 -6.72 -9.58
C THR A 99 5.98 -6.91 -8.08
N SER A 100 6.97 -7.44 -7.35
CA SER A 100 6.96 -7.60 -5.90
C SER A 100 8.37 -7.42 -5.34
N VAL A 101 8.53 -6.66 -4.26
CA VAL A 101 9.83 -6.45 -3.58
C VAL A 101 10.21 -7.73 -2.85
N LYS A 102 10.78 -8.71 -3.58
CA LYS A 102 11.33 -9.94 -3.01
C LYS A 102 12.85 -9.87 -3.06
N ARG A 103 13.48 -10.16 -1.93
CA ARG A 103 14.94 -10.13 -1.76
C ARG A 103 15.72 -10.92 -2.81
N GLU A 104 15.27 -12.11 -3.17
CA GLU A 104 15.96 -13.00 -4.13
C GLU A 104 16.02 -12.43 -5.55
N GLN A 105 15.23 -11.40 -5.84
CA GLN A 105 15.15 -10.78 -7.16
C GLN A 105 15.98 -9.50 -7.26
N ARG A 106 16.69 -9.12 -6.19
CA ARG A 106 17.50 -7.89 -6.17
C ARG A 106 18.75 -8.03 -7.03
N PHE A 107 18.94 -7.06 -7.92
CA PHE A 107 19.96 -7.11 -8.96
C PHE A 107 21.16 -6.20 -8.67
N PHE A 108 20.94 -5.03 -8.04
CA PHE A 108 21.99 -4.02 -7.92
C PHE A 108 22.67 -3.99 -6.56
N ARG A 109 23.96 -3.64 -6.55
CA ARG A 109 24.72 -3.27 -5.35
C ARG A 109 25.03 -1.79 -5.33
N ALA A 110 24.87 -1.16 -4.17
CA ALA A 110 25.13 0.26 -4.03
C ALA A 110 26.58 0.62 -4.37
N SER A 111 27.53 -0.22 -3.98
CA SER A 111 28.96 -0.05 -4.28
C SER A 111 29.29 -0.12 -5.77
N GLU A 112 28.51 -0.85 -6.56
CA GLU A 112 28.71 -1.00 -8.00
C GLU A 112 28.07 0.14 -8.79
N LEU A 113 26.89 0.61 -8.35
CA LEU A 113 26.19 1.73 -8.96
C LEU A 113 26.92 3.07 -8.71
N GLY A 114 27.48 3.21 -7.51
CA GLY A 114 28.11 4.44 -7.04
C GLY A 114 27.10 5.56 -6.72
N GLY A 115 27.58 6.57 -5.99
CA GLY A 115 26.74 7.67 -5.49
C GLY A 115 26.05 8.47 -6.59
N THR A 116 26.66 8.67 -7.76
CA THR A 116 26.07 9.46 -8.85
C THR A 116 24.74 8.88 -9.35
N VAL A 117 24.68 7.56 -9.55
CA VAL A 117 23.47 6.88 -10.04
C VAL A 117 22.37 6.93 -8.97
N ILE A 118 22.71 6.61 -7.73
CA ILE A 118 21.71 6.55 -6.65
C ILE A 118 21.20 7.95 -6.30
N ASN A 119 22.07 8.97 -6.31
CA ASN A 119 21.66 10.36 -6.13
C ASN A 119 20.73 10.83 -7.24
N ALA A 120 20.96 10.42 -8.49
CA ALA A 120 20.04 10.71 -9.58
C ALA A 120 18.64 10.10 -9.37
N LEU A 121 18.56 8.89 -8.80
CA LEU A 121 17.28 8.27 -8.44
C LEU A 121 16.55 9.06 -7.34
N GLY A 122 17.24 9.40 -6.24
CA GLY A 122 16.67 10.20 -5.16
C GLY A 122 16.19 11.57 -5.65
N GLN A 123 16.96 12.22 -6.51
CA GLN A 123 16.60 13.48 -7.15
C GLN A 123 15.34 13.33 -8.01
N ALA A 124 15.27 12.31 -8.86
CA ALA A 124 14.10 12.06 -9.69
C ALA A 124 12.83 11.79 -8.87
N ILE A 125 12.94 11.09 -7.74
CA ILE A 125 11.79 10.89 -6.84
C ILE A 125 11.32 12.22 -6.27
N ASN A 126 12.25 13.06 -5.82
CA ASN A 126 11.89 14.36 -5.25
C ASN A 126 11.24 15.28 -6.30
N ASP A 127 11.85 15.39 -7.47
CA ASP A 127 11.43 16.34 -8.51
C ASP A 127 10.09 15.94 -9.14
N TYR A 128 9.78 14.65 -9.22
CA TYR A 128 8.61 14.15 -9.95
C TYR A 128 7.50 13.55 -9.08
N LYS A 129 7.61 13.58 -7.74
CA LYS A 129 6.61 12.98 -6.83
C LYS A 129 5.18 13.48 -7.04
N GLU A 130 5.02 14.74 -7.45
CA GLU A 130 3.70 15.38 -7.65
C GLU A 130 3.32 15.46 -9.13
N GLU A 131 4.23 15.88 -10.00
CA GLU A 131 3.92 16.14 -11.42
C GLU A 131 3.86 14.89 -12.28
N LEU A 132 4.74 13.91 -12.03
CA LEU A 132 4.90 12.73 -12.88
C LEU A 132 5.15 11.48 -12.02
N PRO A 133 4.10 10.97 -11.33
CA PRO A 133 4.22 9.84 -10.40
C PRO A 133 4.81 8.57 -11.02
N SER A 134 4.71 8.40 -12.35
CA SER A 134 5.31 7.27 -13.07
C SER A 134 6.84 7.27 -13.03
N ILE A 135 7.48 8.44 -13.11
CA ILE A 135 8.95 8.56 -13.02
C ILE A 135 9.40 8.30 -11.58
N ALA A 136 8.75 8.97 -10.62
CA ALA A 136 9.04 8.77 -9.20
C ALA A 136 8.81 7.31 -8.79
N GLY A 137 7.76 6.67 -9.31
CA GLY A 137 7.49 5.24 -9.13
C GLY A 137 8.58 4.35 -9.71
N ALA A 138 9.01 4.59 -10.96
CA ALA A 138 10.09 3.82 -11.57
C ALA A 138 11.41 3.96 -10.78
N ALA A 139 11.77 5.19 -10.38
CA ALA A 139 12.97 5.45 -9.59
C ALA A 139 12.90 4.78 -8.20
N ARG A 140 11.75 4.84 -7.53
CA ARG A 140 11.54 4.18 -6.23
C ARG A 140 11.62 2.65 -6.32
N LEU A 141 11.00 2.06 -7.34
CA LEU A 141 11.12 0.62 -7.58
C LEU A 141 12.56 0.21 -7.88
N THR A 142 13.32 1.07 -8.58
CA THR A 142 14.75 0.86 -8.80
C THR A 142 15.53 0.89 -7.50
N GLN A 143 15.24 1.82 -6.57
CA GLN A 143 15.88 1.86 -5.25
C GLN A 143 15.63 0.57 -4.45
N TYR A 144 14.42 0.01 -4.51
CA TYR A 144 14.11 -1.25 -3.83
C TYR A 144 14.84 -2.47 -4.41
N ASP A 145 15.39 -2.35 -5.61
CA ASP A 145 16.23 -3.36 -6.26
C ASP A 145 17.70 -3.30 -5.80
N ILE A 146 18.06 -2.32 -4.96
CA ILE A 146 19.44 -2.09 -4.50
C ILE A 146 19.68 -2.80 -3.17
N ILE A 147 20.80 -3.50 -3.08
CA ILE A 147 21.42 -3.97 -1.86
C ILE A 147 22.39 -2.89 -1.38
N HIS A 148 22.12 -2.26 -0.24
CA HIS A 148 22.97 -1.22 0.31
C HIS A 148 24.16 -1.83 1.06
N ASP A 149 25.26 -1.97 0.33
CA ASP A 149 26.54 -2.53 0.78
C ASP A 149 27.66 -1.50 0.95
N ASP A 150 27.37 -0.22 0.71
CA ASP A 150 28.30 0.88 0.91
C ASP A 150 27.89 1.74 2.12
N PRO A 151 28.53 1.57 3.29
CA PRO A 151 28.33 2.39 4.48
C PRO A 151 28.46 3.90 4.24
N SER A 152 29.38 4.30 3.37
CA SER A 152 29.75 5.70 3.19
C SER A 152 28.63 6.51 2.57
N LEU A 153 27.83 5.89 1.67
CA LEU A 153 26.68 6.54 1.05
C LEU A 153 25.57 6.83 2.06
N ILE A 154 25.29 5.89 2.96
CA ILE A 154 24.25 6.06 4.00
C ILE A 154 24.62 7.21 4.93
N GLU A 155 25.88 7.23 5.39
CA GLU A 155 26.41 8.28 6.26
C GLU A 155 26.43 9.64 5.56
N GLN A 156 26.83 9.68 4.29
CA GLN A 156 26.82 10.89 3.49
C GLN A 156 25.40 11.46 3.32
N TRP A 157 24.40 10.63 3.01
CA TRP A 157 23.02 11.11 2.88
C TRP A 157 22.47 11.61 4.21
N ALA A 158 22.75 10.90 5.31
CA ALA A 158 22.37 11.36 6.64
C ALA A 158 22.99 12.70 6.99
N GLU A 159 24.26 12.91 6.67
CA GLU A 159 24.93 14.20 6.89
C GLU A 159 24.31 15.32 6.04
N ILE A 160 24.08 15.09 4.74
CA ILE A 160 23.45 16.07 3.85
C ILE A 160 22.07 16.50 4.37
N VAL A 161 21.26 15.55 4.85
CA VAL A 161 19.94 15.82 5.44
C VAL A 161 20.07 16.51 6.81
N ASN A 162 21.05 16.13 7.63
CA ASN A 162 21.31 16.73 8.95
C ASN A 162 21.64 18.22 8.85
N THR A 163 22.55 18.56 7.93
CA THR A 163 23.01 19.95 7.74
C THR A 163 22.07 20.75 6.83
N ASN A 164 21.00 20.13 6.32
CA ASN A 164 20.11 20.71 5.31
C ASN A 164 20.89 21.29 4.11
N ALA A 165 21.90 20.54 3.64
CA ALA A 165 22.76 20.98 2.55
C ALA A 165 22.04 20.90 1.19
N TYR A 166 22.71 21.36 0.13
CA TYR A 166 22.21 21.17 -1.24
C TYR A 166 21.91 19.69 -1.50
N ALA A 167 20.75 19.41 -2.10
CA ALA A 167 20.20 18.06 -2.33
C ALA A 167 19.72 17.30 -1.06
N ALA A 168 19.44 18.00 0.06
CA ALA A 168 18.84 17.39 1.25
C ALA A 168 17.56 16.58 0.94
N ASP A 169 16.64 17.12 0.12
CA ASP A 169 15.40 16.41 -0.23
C ASP A 169 15.68 15.10 -1.00
N ALA A 170 16.63 15.12 -1.94
CA ALA A 170 17.01 13.94 -2.72
C ALA A 170 17.71 12.89 -1.85
N ALA A 171 18.61 13.33 -0.96
CA ALA A 171 19.26 12.46 0.01
C ALA A 171 18.25 11.83 0.99
N GLU A 172 17.23 12.59 1.41
CA GLU A 172 16.11 12.07 2.20
C GLU A 172 15.37 10.95 1.45
N LYS A 173 15.11 11.14 0.14
CA LYS A 173 14.49 10.09 -0.69
C LYS A 173 15.36 8.85 -0.85
N ASN A 174 16.69 8.98 -0.85
CA ASN A 174 17.58 7.83 -0.80
C ASN A 174 17.52 7.11 0.55
N LEU A 175 17.49 7.86 1.66
CA LEU A 175 17.36 7.28 3.00
C LEU A 175 16.00 6.62 3.24
N GLU A 176 14.92 7.08 2.61
CA GLU A 176 13.58 6.46 2.63
C GLU A 176 13.50 5.17 1.78
N GLY A 177 14.37 5.04 0.78
CA GLY A 177 14.37 3.96 -0.22
C GLY A 177 15.19 2.73 0.15
N ILE A 178 15.81 2.69 1.33
CA ILE A 178 16.67 1.59 1.76
C ILE A 178 15.79 0.40 2.14
N ALA A 179 15.74 -0.60 1.26
CA ALA A 179 14.94 -1.79 1.48
C ALA A 179 15.77 -3.05 1.80
N GLU A 180 17.09 -3.03 1.64
CA GLU A 180 18.01 -4.13 2.00
C GLU A 180 19.38 -3.56 2.35
N LEU A 181 20.01 -4.09 3.38
CA LEU A 181 21.34 -3.70 3.86
C LEU A 181 22.22 -4.92 4.02
N THR A 182 23.52 -4.79 3.80
CA THR A 182 24.51 -5.76 4.32
C THR A 182 24.74 -5.57 5.83
N PRO A 183 25.45 -6.47 6.53
CA PRO A 183 25.83 -6.25 7.92
C PRO A 183 26.58 -4.93 8.16
N GLU A 184 27.46 -4.54 7.24
CA GLU A 184 28.22 -3.28 7.27
C GLU A 184 27.28 -2.08 7.04
N GLY A 185 26.39 -2.17 6.05
CA GLY A 185 25.36 -1.18 5.79
C GLY A 185 24.42 -0.98 6.99
N TRP A 186 24.06 -2.07 7.69
CA TRP A 186 23.24 -2.01 8.91
C TRP A 186 23.93 -1.26 10.05
N LYS A 187 25.24 -1.48 10.26
CA LYS A 187 26.01 -0.71 11.25
C LYS A 187 26.03 0.78 10.93
N ALA A 188 26.21 1.14 9.65
CA ALA A 188 26.17 2.53 9.20
C ALA A 188 24.79 3.15 9.38
N PHE A 189 23.74 2.41 9.00
CA PHE A 189 22.35 2.80 9.19
C PHE A 189 22.04 3.14 10.65
N ARG A 190 22.45 2.31 11.61
CA ARG A 190 22.22 2.60 13.04
C ARG A 190 22.95 3.85 13.51
N ARG A 191 24.23 3.98 13.17
CA ARG A 191 25.03 5.17 13.54
C ARG A 191 24.41 6.46 12.98
N ALA A 192 24.02 6.43 11.71
CA ALA A 192 23.36 7.55 11.04
C ALA A 192 22.00 7.87 11.68
N PHE A 193 21.23 6.86 12.07
CA PHE A 193 19.95 7.04 12.77
C PHE A 193 20.14 7.69 14.15
N GLU A 194 21.06 7.17 14.96
CA GLU A 194 21.31 7.64 16.33
C GLU A 194 21.84 9.07 16.34
N ALA A 195 22.80 9.37 15.45
CA ALA A 195 23.39 10.71 15.31
C ALA A 195 22.49 11.70 14.54
N GLY A 196 21.52 11.19 13.77
CA GLY A 196 20.65 11.98 12.91
C GLY A 196 19.70 12.90 13.67
N ASN A 197 19.31 14.01 13.04
CA ASN A 197 18.20 14.85 13.49
C ASN A 197 16.84 14.17 13.18
N ASN A 198 15.73 14.79 13.57
CA ASN A 198 14.40 14.22 13.36
C ASN A 198 14.07 13.91 11.89
N ARG A 199 14.60 14.69 10.94
CA ARG A 199 14.38 14.49 9.50
C ARG A 199 15.08 13.23 8.99
N VAL A 200 16.35 13.02 9.36
CA VAL A 200 17.09 11.78 9.08
C VAL A 200 16.37 10.59 9.69
N ARG A 201 16.04 10.67 10.98
CA ARG A 201 15.37 9.58 11.69
C ARG A 201 14.02 9.23 11.06
N LYS A 202 13.24 10.22 10.64
CA LYS A 202 11.97 10.02 9.91
C LYS A 202 12.16 9.27 8.59
N ALA A 203 13.10 9.72 7.76
CA ALA A 203 13.40 9.06 6.50
C ALA A 203 13.84 7.59 6.70
N MET A 204 14.71 7.37 7.68
CA MET A 204 15.22 6.04 7.98
C MET A 204 14.16 5.14 8.63
N MET A 205 13.18 5.70 9.37
CA MET A 205 12.04 4.92 9.85
C MET A 205 11.17 4.38 8.70
N CYS A 206 11.00 5.14 7.61
CA CYS A 206 10.35 4.63 6.40
C CYS A 206 11.08 3.40 5.84
N SER A 207 12.42 3.47 5.78
CA SER A 207 13.26 2.33 5.37
C SER A 207 13.17 1.14 6.31
N LEU A 208 13.09 1.39 7.62
CA LEU A 208 12.95 0.32 8.60
C LEU A 208 11.67 -0.49 8.40
N CYS A 209 10.57 0.16 8.00
CA CYS A 209 9.34 -0.54 7.63
C CYS A 209 9.57 -1.53 6.48
N TRP A 210 10.38 -1.18 5.48
CA TRP A 210 10.75 -2.08 4.38
C TRP A 210 11.65 -3.23 4.84
N LEU A 211 12.63 -2.93 5.69
CA LEU A 211 13.60 -3.92 6.20
C LEU A 211 12.95 -4.96 7.12
N LEU A 212 11.83 -4.63 7.76
CA LEU A 212 11.09 -5.53 8.65
C LEU A 212 10.13 -6.49 7.94
N LEU A 213 9.84 -6.26 6.66
CA LEU A 213 8.99 -7.15 5.88
C LEU A 213 9.59 -8.57 5.85
N PRO A 214 8.80 -9.63 6.06
CA PRO A 214 9.29 -11.00 6.06
C PRO A 214 10.14 -11.37 4.84
N GLU A 215 9.77 -10.83 3.67
CA GLU A 215 10.44 -11.04 2.39
C GLU A 215 11.80 -10.34 2.28
N ASN A 216 12.08 -9.36 3.16
CA ASN A 216 13.31 -8.57 3.22
C ASN A 216 14.14 -8.83 4.49
N LYS A 217 13.70 -9.74 5.37
CA LYS A 217 14.50 -10.11 6.54
C LYS A 217 15.76 -10.83 6.08
N GLN A 218 16.90 -10.15 6.21
CA GLN A 218 18.18 -10.87 6.25
C GLN A 218 18.29 -11.68 7.53
N ASN A 219 19.18 -12.67 7.52
CA ASN A 219 19.89 -13.09 8.73
C ASN A 219 20.85 -11.95 9.13
N TYR A 220 20.31 -10.80 9.52
CA TYR A 220 21.10 -9.77 10.17
C TYR A 220 21.75 -10.41 11.39
N THR A 221 23.02 -10.08 11.66
CA THR A 221 23.69 -10.58 12.88
C THR A 221 22.94 -10.17 14.15
N GLU A 222 22.11 -9.12 14.07
CA GLU A 222 21.17 -8.67 15.10
C GLU A 222 19.81 -8.35 14.44
N ASP A 223 18.73 -8.93 14.95
CA ASP A 223 17.35 -8.72 14.46
C ASP A 223 16.95 -7.24 14.60
N PRO A 224 16.57 -6.53 13.51
CA PRO A 224 16.09 -5.14 13.58
C PRO A 224 14.96 -4.93 14.59
N SER A 225 14.13 -5.96 14.81
CA SER A 225 13.04 -5.95 15.80
C SER A 225 13.57 -5.85 17.25
N SER A 226 14.76 -6.38 17.53
CA SER A 226 15.40 -6.28 18.85
C SER A 226 15.97 -4.88 19.12
N TRP A 227 16.50 -4.22 18.10
CA TRP A 227 16.99 -2.84 18.20
C TRP A 227 15.85 -1.85 18.43
N LEU A 228 14.71 -2.05 17.76
CA LEU A 228 13.49 -1.24 17.96
C LEU A 228 12.99 -1.22 19.42
N LYS A 229 13.08 -2.36 20.12
CA LYS A 229 12.66 -2.45 21.53
C LYS A 229 13.47 -1.56 22.47
N ASN A 230 14.72 -1.25 22.09
CA ASN A 230 15.65 -0.47 22.89
C ASN A 230 15.81 0.96 22.36
N LEU A 231 15.13 1.31 21.28
CA LEU A 231 15.24 2.61 20.64
C LEU A 231 14.44 3.65 21.42
N SER A 232 15.09 4.73 21.85
CA SER A 232 14.37 5.89 22.38
C SER A 232 13.65 6.60 21.24
N ILE A 233 12.32 6.53 21.24
CA ILE A 233 11.45 7.20 20.26
C ILE A 233 11.02 8.62 20.71
N ALA A 234 11.67 9.19 21.74
CA ALA A 234 11.38 10.54 22.20
C ALA A 234 11.71 11.57 21.10
N GLY A 235 10.78 12.48 20.78
CA GLY A 235 10.92 13.43 19.67
C GLY A 235 10.53 12.89 18.29
N MET A 236 9.93 11.70 18.22
CA MET A 236 9.42 11.05 17.01
C MET A 236 7.89 10.88 17.02
N GLU A 237 7.18 11.73 17.74
CA GLU A 237 5.73 11.64 17.91
C GLU A 237 5.00 11.68 16.56
N ASP A 238 5.54 12.42 15.58
CA ASP A 238 5.03 12.51 14.20
C ASP A 238 5.22 11.21 13.37
N ILE A 239 6.13 10.32 13.78
CA ILE A 239 6.43 9.07 13.06
C ILE A 239 5.45 7.96 13.45
N ARG A 240 4.80 8.02 14.62
CA ARG A 240 3.69 7.10 14.94
C ARG A 240 2.54 7.21 13.92
N ALA A 241 2.44 8.33 13.21
CA ALA A 241 1.48 8.56 12.13
C ALA A 241 1.92 8.02 10.75
N LEU A 242 3.14 7.47 10.60
CA LEU A 242 3.62 6.85 9.35
C LEU A 242 3.10 5.42 9.15
N GLN A 243 2.45 4.84 10.17
CA GLN A 243 1.62 3.68 9.92
C GLN A 243 0.42 4.13 9.11
N ILE A 244 0.15 3.35 8.05
CA ILE A 244 -1.05 3.37 7.23
C ILE A 244 -1.18 4.55 6.22
N TYR A 245 -0.57 4.39 5.04
CA TYR A 245 -0.99 5.06 3.80
C TYR A 245 -1.20 4.00 2.71
N GLU A 246 -2.31 4.04 1.96
CA GLU A 246 -2.56 3.17 0.79
C GLU A 246 -2.36 3.95 -0.51
N LEU A 247 -1.85 3.26 -1.53
CA LEU A 247 -1.78 3.78 -2.89
C LEU A 247 -3.14 3.53 -3.58
N VAL A 248 -4.00 4.54 -3.65
CA VAL A 248 -5.34 4.40 -4.24
C VAL A 248 -5.35 4.96 -5.67
N PRO A 249 -5.83 4.20 -6.67
CA PRO A 249 -5.99 4.72 -8.02
C PRO A 249 -7.13 5.74 -8.05
N LYS A 250 -6.86 6.96 -8.52
CA LYS A 250 -7.82 8.03 -8.79
C LYS A 250 -8.07 8.11 -10.29
N LYS A 251 -9.30 7.86 -10.74
CA LYS A 251 -9.67 8.06 -12.14
C LYS A 251 -9.77 9.56 -12.43
N THR A 252 -9.06 10.01 -13.46
CA THR A 252 -9.18 11.33 -14.06
C THR A 252 -9.67 11.18 -15.50
N ASP A 253 -10.08 12.29 -16.12
CA ASP A 253 -10.47 12.31 -17.54
C ASP A 253 -9.34 11.85 -18.48
N SER A 254 -8.10 11.78 -17.99
CA SER A 254 -6.90 11.37 -18.73
C SER A 254 -6.36 9.98 -18.39
N GLY A 255 -6.96 9.26 -17.45
CA GLY A 255 -6.52 7.92 -17.01
C GLY A 255 -6.52 7.74 -15.49
N SER A 256 -5.87 6.68 -15.00
CA SER A 256 -5.74 6.41 -13.55
C SER A 256 -4.46 7.05 -13.00
N GLU A 257 -4.59 8.05 -12.15
CA GLU A 257 -3.51 8.55 -11.29
C GLU A 257 -3.46 7.74 -9.98
N TYR A 258 -2.37 7.79 -9.23
CA TYR A 258 -2.26 7.11 -7.94
C TYR A 258 -1.97 8.14 -6.85
N THR A 259 -2.82 8.20 -5.82
CA THR A 259 -2.65 9.12 -4.69
C THR A 259 -2.44 8.33 -3.40
N TYR A 260 -1.53 8.80 -2.54
CA TYR A 260 -1.35 8.25 -1.20
C TYR A 260 -2.46 8.77 -0.28
N GLN A 261 -3.33 7.89 0.20
CA GLN A 261 -4.38 8.23 1.15
C GLN A 261 -3.99 7.74 2.54
N LYS A 262 -4.07 8.62 3.55
CA LYS A 262 -3.86 8.27 4.96
C LYS A 262 -4.89 7.19 5.32
N MET A 263 -4.44 5.97 5.58
CA MET A 263 -5.30 4.94 6.12
C MET A 263 -5.52 5.31 7.58
N ILE A 264 -6.78 5.60 7.87
CA ILE A 264 -7.26 5.81 9.21
C ILE A 264 -7.61 4.41 9.75
N PRO A 265 -7.21 4.02 10.98
CA PRO A 265 -7.74 2.82 11.60
C PRO A 265 -9.27 2.79 11.49
N CYS A 266 -9.88 1.63 11.29
CA CYS A 266 -11.35 1.53 11.26
C CYS A 266 -11.92 2.29 12.46
N PRO A 267 -12.82 3.27 12.28
CA PRO A 267 -13.31 4.10 13.38
C PRO A 267 -13.83 3.29 14.57
N VAL A 268 -14.35 2.08 14.32
CA VAL A 268 -14.82 1.14 15.35
C VAL A 268 -13.65 0.55 16.15
N ILE A 269 -12.55 0.19 15.50
CA ILE A 269 -11.36 -0.37 16.16
C ILE A 269 -10.64 0.71 16.99
N GLU A 270 -10.48 1.90 16.43
CA GLU A 270 -9.90 3.05 17.16
C GLU A 270 -10.75 3.39 18.39
N SER A 271 -12.07 3.40 18.24
CA SER A 271 -12.99 3.68 19.35
C SER A 271 -12.96 2.59 20.42
N ALA A 272 -12.80 1.32 20.02
CA ALA A 272 -12.64 0.20 20.95
C ALA A 272 -11.32 0.30 21.73
N LEU A 273 -10.22 0.68 21.07
CA LEU A 273 -8.92 0.91 21.71
C LEU A 273 -8.98 2.08 22.71
N ILE A 274 -9.60 3.20 22.31
CA ILE A 274 -9.81 4.35 23.19
C ILE A 274 -10.64 3.95 24.42
N ALA A 275 -11.72 3.19 24.22
CA ALA A 275 -12.58 2.73 25.31
C ALA A 275 -11.85 1.79 26.29
N LEU A 276 -11.05 0.86 25.76
CA LEU A 276 -10.23 -0.03 26.59
C LEU A 276 -9.17 0.73 27.38
N GLN A 277 -8.52 1.72 26.76
CA GLN A 277 -7.57 2.58 27.45
C GLN A 277 -8.25 3.39 28.56
N GLN A 278 -9.41 3.98 28.29
CA GLN A 278 -10.21 4.68 29.30
C GLN A 278 -10.65 3.76 30.44
N LYS A 279 -10.98 2.49 30.16
CA LYS A 279 -11.32 1.49 31.19
C LYS A 279 -10.13 1.09 32.04
N ARG A 280 -8.93 1.01 31.46
CA ARG A 280 -7.68 0.76 32.21
C ARG A 280 -7.39 1.91 33.18
N GLU A 281 -7.64 3.15 32.75
CA GLU A 281 -7.45 4.36 33.56
C GLU A 281 -8.58 4.57 34.59
N ASN A 282 -9.80 4.16 34.27
CA ASN A 282 -10.96 4.23 35.14
C ASN A 282 -11.79 2.93 35.05
N PRO A 283 -11.57 1.97 35.98
CA PRO A 283 -12.25 0.68 35.96
C PRO A 283 -13.77 0.75 36.07
N VAL A 284 -14.35 1.89 36.43
CA VAL A 284 -15.80 2.08 36.56
C VAL A 284 -16.47 2.44 35.23
N ILE A 285 -15.70 2.85 34.21
CA ILE A 285 -16.26 3.25 32.91
C ILE A 285 -17.01 2.10 32.23
N ASN A 286 -18.17 2.40 31.66
CA ASN A 286 -18.88 1.47 30.78
C ASN A 286 -18.17 1.44 29.42
N LEU A 287 -17.55 0.30 29.09
CA LEU A 287 -16.75 0.12 27.88
C LEU A 287 -17.54 0.41 26.60
N ILE A 288 -18.81 0.03 26.54
CA ILE A 288 -19.60 0.23 25.33
C ILE A 288 -19.99 1.70 25.19
N GLU A 289 -20.38 2.36 26.28
CA GLU A 289 -20.68 3.80 26.24
C GLU A 289 -19.44 4.64 25.89
N ALA A 290 -18.27 4.25 26.40
CA ALA A 290 -17.00 4.87 26.05
C ALA A 290 -16.66 4.67 24.56
N ALA A 291 -16.86 3.47 24.02
CA ALA A 291 -16.64 3.18 22.61
C ALA A 291 -17.64 3.91 21.70
N GLU A 292 -18.91 3.99 22.10
CA GLU A 292 -19.96 4.73 21.40
C GLU A 292 -19.65 6.24 21.38
N LYS A 293 -19.20 6.79 22.51
CA LYS A 293 -18.81 8.20 22.64
C LYS A 293 -17.56 8.52 21.80
N ALA A 294 -16.53 7.67 21.87
CA ALA A 294 -15.33 7.83 21.04
C ALA A 294 -15.67 7.76 19.55
N LEU A 295 -16.56 6.85 19.14
CA LEU A 295 -17.01 6.74 17.75
C LEU A 295 -17.79 7.98 17.30
N GLU A 296 -18.61 8.56 18.17
CA GLU A 296 -19.36 9.78 17.88
C GLU A 296 -18.43 11.00 17.74
N GLU A 297 -17.48 11.18 18.66
CA GLU A 297 -16.44 12.23 18.60
C GLU A 297 -15.57 12.07 17.34
N TYR A 298 -15.23 10.84 17.00
CA TYR A 298 -14.49 10.49 15.78
C TYR A 298 -15.30 10.83 14.52
N THR A 299 -16.58 10.46 14.48
CA THR A 299 -17.50 10.72 13.36
C THR A 299 -17.73 12.23 13.17
N ILE A 300 -17.90 12.99 14.25
CA ILE A 300 -18.07 14.45 14.21
C ILE A 300 -16.79 15.11 13.71
N SER A 301 -15.62 14.68 14.17
CA SER A 301 -14.33 15.21 13.73
C SER A 301 -14.09 14.92 12.24
N ALA A 302 -14.38 13.70 11.80
CA ALA A 302 -14.26 13.30 10.40
C ALA A 302 -15.26 14.04 9.51
N ALA A 303 -16.53 14.19 9.93
CA ALA A 303 -17.54 14.94 9.19
C ALA A 303 -17.20 16.44 9.11
N THR A 304 -16.63 17.02 10.16
CA THR A 304 -16.19 18.43 10.17
C THR A 304 -15.02 18.66 9.22
N ALA A 305 -14.02 17.76 9.23
CA ALA A 305 -12.93 17.78 8.26
C ALA A 305 -13.41 17.57 6.81
N PHE A 306 -14.47 16.79 6.62
CA PHE A 306 -15.06 16.50 5.31
C PHE A 306 -15.93 17.65 4.76
N VAL A 307 -16.66 18.37 5.63
CA VAL A 307 -17.44 19.56 5.27
C VAL A 307 -16.54 20.72 4.82
N GLU A 308 -15.30 20.78 5.30
CA GLU A 308 -14.29 21.72 4.80
C GLU A 308 -13.75 21.33 3.40
N GLU A 309 -13.88 20.07 2.98
CA GLU A 309 -13.26 19.54 1.76
C GLU A 309 -14.25 19.29 0.60
N VAL A 310 -15.55 19.09 0.86
CA VAL A 310 -16.50 18.67 -0.18
C VAL A 310 -17.83 19.45 -0.11
N VAL A 311 -17.95 20.46 -0.98
CA VAL A 311 -19.25 20.96 -1.47
C VAL A 311 -19.50 20.37 -2.87
N THR A 312 -20.63 19.68 -3.00
CA THR A 312 -21.28 19.08 -4.19
C THR A 312 -20.90 17.64 -4.61
N LYS A 313 -21.77 16.67 -4.28
CA LYS A 313 -22.70 15.94 -5.20
C LYS A 313 -23.29 14.71 -4.49
N GLU A 314 -24.60 14.50 -4.65
CA GLU A 314 -25.40 13.37 -4.12
C GLU A 314 -25.48 12.22 -5.14
N VAL A 315 -25.36 10.97 -4.69
CA VAL A 315 -25.67 9.73 -5.44
C VAL A 315 -26.33 8.74 -4.49
N ASP A 316 -27.32 7.97 -4.98
CA ASP A 316 -28.15 7.05 -4.20
C ASP A 316 -27.46 5.68 -3.98
N VAL A 317 -27.26 5.29 -2.71
CA VAL A 317 -26.35 4.21 -2.24
C VAL A 317 -27.10 2.99 -1.65
N LYS A 318 -28.43 3.01 -1.62
CA LYS A 318 -29.20 2.10 -0.76
C LYS A 318 -29.24 0.63 -1.23
N GLU A 319 -29.33 0.33 -2.52
CA GLU A 319 -29.64 -1.04 -2.99
C GLU A 319 -28.45 -2.03 -2.90
N VAL A 320 -27.23 -1.57 -3.17
CA VAL A 320 -26.01 -2.42 -3.13
C VAL A 320 -25.64 -2.79 -1.71
N VAL A 321 -25.71 -1.82 -0.79
CA VAL A 321 -25.40 -1.97 0.64
C VAL A 321 -26.25 -3.07 1.30
N ILE A 322 -27.53 -3.17 0.96
CA ILE A 322 -28.46 -4.08 1.65
C ILE A 322 -28.25 -5.54 1.22
N LYS A 323 -28.01 -5.80 -0.07
CA LYS A 323 -27.74 -7.16 -0.60
C LYS A 323 -26.47 -7.77 -0.01
N GLU A 324 -25.46 -6.94 0.17
CA GLU A 324 -24.15 -7.28 0.67
C GLU A 324 -24.18 -7.55 2.19
N VAL A 325 -24.84 -6.70 2.98
CA VAL A 325 -25.06 -6.92 4.44
C VAL A 325 -25.80 -8.23 4.71
N GLY A 326 -26.81 -8.57 3.90
CA GLY A 326 -27.51 -9.85 4.01
C GLY A 326 -26.59 -11.07 3.89
N THR A 327 -25.51 -10.95 3.11
CA THR A 327 -24.55 -12.05 2.91
C THR A 327 -23.58 -12.21 4.09
N ALA A 328 -23.06 -11.13 4.66
CA ALA A 328 -22.23 -11.19 5.87
C ALA A 328 -22.96 -11.85 7.05
N ILE A 329 -24.21 -11.46 7.29
CA ILE A 329 -25.00 -12.00 8.41
C ILE A 329 -25.33 -13.48 8.17
N THR A 330 -25.69 -13.87 6.95
CA THR A 330 -25.92 -15.28 6.60
C THR A 330 -24.70 -16.16 6.90
N ASN A 331 -23.48 -15.63 6.65
CA ASN A 331 -22.25 -16.36 6.94
C ASN A 331 -21.94 -16.45 8.43
N LEU A 332 -22.10 -15.36 9.19
CA LEU A 332 -21.98 -15.34 10.65
C LEU A 332 -22.95 -16.34 11.31
N VAL A 333 -24.21 -16.34 10.87
CA VAL A 333 -25.22 -17.33 11.26
C VAL A 333 -24.69 -18.74 10.96
N SER A 334 -24.11 -18.99 9.79
CA SER A 334 -23.55 -20.32 9.47
C SER A 334 -22.45 -20.78 10.43
N TYR A 335 -21.61 -19.89 10.96
CA TYR A 335 -20.58 -20.22 11.96
C TYR A 335 -21.19 -20.58 13.31
N VAL A 336 -22.18 -19.80 13.76
CA VAL A 336 -22.89 -20.05 15.03
C VAL A 336 -23.64 -21.39 14.97
N PHE A 337 -24.42 -21.63 13.91
CA PHE A 337 -25.24 -22.84 13.79
C PHE A 337 -24.42 -24.10 13.51
N LYS A 338 -23.29 -24.02 12.78
CA LYS A 338 -22.37 -25.18 12.59
C LYS A 338 -21.61 -25.55 13.86
N GLY A 339 -21.29 -24.57 14.72
CA GLY A 339 -20.62 -24.80 16.01
C GLY A 339 -21.54 -25.37 17.09
N VAL A 340 -22.86 -25.16 16.98
CA VAL A 340 -23.85 -25.58 17.99
C VAL A 340 -24.52 -26.91 17.64
N HIS A 341 -24.56 -27.33 16.37
CA HIS A 341 -25.22 -28.58 15.94
C HIS A 341 -24.24 -29.57 15.30
N SER A 342 -23.42 -30.23 16.13
CA SER A 342 -22.81 -31.51 15.76
C SER A 342 -23.81 -32.68 15.84
N ASP A 343 -25.06 -32.45 16.26
CA ASP A 343 -26.11 -33.47 16.29
C ASP A 343 -27.45 -32.96 15.69
N LYS A 344 -27.70 -33.41 14.45
CA LYS A 344 -28.98 -33.59 13.73
C LYS A 344 -30.18 -32.67 14.03
N LYS A 345 -30.45 -31.72 13.12
CA LYS A 345 -31.67 -31.65 12.27
C LYS A 345 -31.58 -30.46 11.31
N ASP A 346 -31.89 -30.70 10.03
CA ASP A 346 -31.90 -29.69 8.97
C ASP A 346 -32.95 -28.60 9.23
N PHE A 347 -32.49 -27.39 9.54
CA PHE A 347 -33.27 -26.18 9.29
C PHE A 347 -33.18 -25.83 7.80
N GLY A 348 -34.31 -25.55 7.18
CA GLY A 348 -34.48 -25.33 5.73
C GLY A 348 -33.80 -24.08 5.17
N VAL A 349 -32.47 -24.01 5.22
CA VAL A 349 -31.60 -23.00 4.59
C VAL A 349 -31.06 -23.51 3.24
N SER A 350 -31.58 -24.66 2.75
CA SER A 350 -30.97 -25.42 1.65
C SER A 350 -31.04 -24.79 0.26
N GLN A 351 -31.70 -23.63 0.09
CA GLN A 351 -31.77 -22.95 -1.21
C GLN A 351 -30.68 -21.88 -1.45
N LEU A 352 -29.89 -21.49 -0.45
CA LEU A 352 -28.81 -20.50 -0.62
C LEU A 352 -27.39 -21.11 -0.70
N THR A 353 -27.21 -22.39 -0.36
CA THR A 353 -25.88 -23.01 -0.21
C THR A 353 -25.43 -23.86 -1.41
N ARG A 354 -25.38 -23.27 -2.61
CA ARG A 354 -24.74 -23.97 -3.76
C ARG A 354 -23.75 -23.18 -4.60
N LYS A 355 -23.14 -22.14 -4.02
CA LYS A 355 -21.85 -21.63 -4.47
C LYS A 355 -20.98 -21.38 -3.24
N ARG A 356 -19.90 -22.15 -3.09
CA ARG A 356 -18.79 -21.78 -2.18
C ARG A 356 -18.15 -20.54 -2.78
N TYR A 357 -18.70 -19.36 -2.49
CA TYR A 357 -17.97 -18.13 -2.68
C TYR A 357 -16.87 -18.08 -1.62
N ASN A 358 -15.68 -17.62 -2.04
CA ASN A 358 -14.59 -17.37 -1.12
C ASN A 358 -15.05 -16.25 -0.17
N LEU A 359 -15.27 -16.58 1.10
CA LEU A 359 -15.85 -15.68 2.10
C LEU A 359 -15.08 -14.35 2.20
N LYS A 360 -13.75 -14.43 2.05
CA LYS A 360 -12.82 -13.29 1.92
C LYS A 360 -13.18 -12.35 0.78
N ASN A 361 -13.62 -12.88 -0.36
CA ASN A 361 -14.00 -12.07 -1.52
C ASN A 361 -15.35 -11.39 -1.31
N VAL A 362 -16.30 -12.08 -0.67
CA VAL A 362 -17.64 -11.54 -0.41
C VAL A 362 -17.59 -10.47 0.66
N LEU A 363 -16.92 -10.69 1.79
CA LEU A 363 -16.72 -9.66 2.81
C LEU A 363 -15.88 -8.47 2.26
N GLY A 364 -14.95 -8.74 1.35
CA GLY A 364 -14.24 -7.73 0.58
C GLY A 364 -15.17 -6.88 -0.31
N GLU A 365 -16.14 -7.50 -0.98
CA GLU A 365 -17.17 -6.84 -1.80
C GLU A 365 -18.19 -6.06 -0.95
N ILE A 366 -18.57 -6.57 0.23
CA ILE A 366 -19.44 -5.89 1.20
C ILE A 366 -18.78 -4.62 1.76
N ALA A 367 -17.49 -4.70 2.05
CA ALA A 367 -16.72 -3.53 2.50
C ALA A 367 -16.51 -2.51 1.36
N LEU A 368 -16.46 -2.98 0.10
CA LEU A 368 -16.44 -2.19 -1.13
C LEU A 368 -17.76 -1.42 -1.34
N SER A 369 -18.91 -2.04 -1.04
CA SER A 369 -20.24 -1.44 -1.26
C SER A 369 -20.67 -0.46 -0.18
N ASN A 370 -20.15 -0.59 1.04
CA ASN A 370 -20.52 0.23 2.20
C ASN A 370 -19.69 1.52 2.37
N THR A 371 -18.68 1.71 1.52
CA THR A 371 -17.98 2.98 1.35
C THR A 371 -18.61 3.72 0.17
N TYR A 372 -19.15 4.93 0.39
CA TYR A 372 -19.73 5.77 -0.68
C TYR A 372 -18.79 5.84 -1.90
N PRO A 373 -19.31 5.89 -3.14
CA PRO A 373 -18.52 5.68 -4.34
C PRO A 373 -17.70 6.94 -4.67
N ASN A 374 -16.45 6.99 -4.22
CA ASN A 374 -15.44 7.59 -5.09
C ASN A 374 -15.24 6.60 -6.25
N GLY A 375 -15.36 7.07 -7.49
CA GLY A 375 -15.48 6.28 -8.72
C GLY A 375 -14.28 5.41 -9.13
N THR A 376 -13.64 4.74 -8.17
CA THR A 376 -12.35 4.05 -8.31
C THR A 376 -12.41 2.56 -7.96
N GLY A 377 -13.52 2.03 -7.44
CA GLY A 377 -13.81 0.59 -7.42
C GLY A 377 -12.79 -0.29 -6.67
N GLY A 378 -12.08 0.23 -5.67
CA GLY A 378 -11.21 -0.54 -4.77
C GLY A 378 -11.71 -0.43 -3.32
N SER A 379 -11.68 -1.55 -2.57
CA SER A 379 -12.11 -1.60 -1.17
C SER A 379 -10.99 -1.12 -0.24
N LEU A 380 -11.35 -0.25 0.71
CA LEU A 380 -10.52 0.16 1.85
C LEU A 380 -10.14 -1.00 2.80
N PHE A 381 -10.71 -2.19 2.59
CA PHE A 381 -10.67 -3.29 3.56
C PHE A 381 -10.10 -4.61 3.01
N CYS A 382 -9.69 -4.68 1.74
CA CYS A 382 -9.15 -5.91 1.13
C CYS A 382 -7.95 -6.50 1.92
N ASN A 383 -7.21 -5.64 2.62
CA ASN A 383 -5.98 -5.95 3.35
C ASN A 383 -6.06 -5.66 4.86
N ALA A 384 -7.21 -5.22 5.38
CA ALA A 384 -7.34 -4.82 6.77
C ALA A 384 -7.54 -6.02 7.70
N SER A 385 -8.14 -7.11 7.19
CA SER A 385 -8.42 -8.33 7.95
C SER A 385 -7.19 -9.03 8.51
N GLU A 386 -6.10 -9.12 7.73
CA GLU A 386 -4.85 -9.76 8.19
C GLU A 386 -4.05 -8.88 9.16
N LYS A 387 -4.20 -7.56 9.09
CA LYS A 387 -3.47 -6.61 9.95
C LYS A 387 -4.16 -6.37 11.28
N TYR A 388 -5.48 -6.29 11.31
CA TYR A 388 -6.21 -6.14 12.57
C TYR A 388 -6.31 -7.47 13.35
N ALA A 389 -6.14 -8.62 12.67
CA ALA A 389 -5.88 -9.91 13.32
C ALA A 389 -4.72 -9.83 14.32
N VAL A 390 -3.65 -9.09 14.00
CA VAL A 390 -2.50 -8.90 14.89
C VAL A 390 -2.91 -8.12 16.14
N ILE A 391 -3.66 -7.03 15.98
CA ILE A 391 -4.12 -6.20 17.11
C ILE A 391 -5.04 -7.00 18.05
N ILE A 392 -5.93 -7.83 17.50
CA ILE A 392 -6.80 -8.69 18.33
C ILE A 392 -6.05 -9.87 18.96
N ASN A 393 -5.03 -10.41 18.30
CA ASN A 393 -4.18 -11.43 18.90
C ASN A 393 -3.36 -10.86 20.07
N ASP A 394 -2.96 -9.59 19.98
CA ASP A 394 -2.22 -8.90 21.02
C ASP A 394 -3.13 -8.40 22.17
N GLU A 395 -4.39 -8.06 21.86
CA GLU A 395 -5.41 -7.63 22.84
C GLU A 395 -6.75 -8.38 22.63
N PRO A 396 -6.89 -9.61 23.15
CA PRO A 396 -8.08 -10.44 22.94
C PRO A 396 -9.38 -9.83 23.50
N GLU A 397 -9.26 -8.90 24.44
CA GLU A 397 -10.38 -8.13 25.00
C GLU A 397 -11.08 -7.25 23.95
N ILE A 398 -10.38 -6.83 22.90
CA ILE A 398 -10.97 -6.09 21.77
C ILE A 398 -12.04 -6.92 21.10
N PHE A 399 -11.77 -8.21 20.86
CA PHE A 399 -12.77 -9.07 20.21
C PHE A 399 -13.99 -9.29 21.10
N GLN A 400 -13.78 -9.44 22.41
CA GLN A 400 -14.89 -9.53 23.38
C GLN A 400 -15.74 -8.26 23.37
N LEU A 401 -15.10 -7.09 23.32
CA LEU A 401 -15.78 -5.80 23.23
C LEU A 401 -16.56 -5.66 21.92
N LEU A 402 -15.98 -6.05 20.78
CA LEU A 402 -16.67 -6.01 19.49
C LEU A 402 -17.90 -6.92 19.46
N ILE A 403 -17.82 -8.11 20.06
CA ILE A 403 -18.97 -9.03 20.17
C ILE A 403 -20.04 -8.45 21.10
N ALA A 404 -19.67 -7.95 22.28
CA ALA A 404 -20.61 -7.33 23.21
C ALA A 404 -21.27 -6.08 22.61
N TRP A 405 -20.51 -5.28 21.86
CA TRP A 405 -21.01 -4.11 21.15
C TRP A 405 -21.98 -4.53 20.04
N LEU A 406 -21.62 -5.51 19.20
CA LEU A 406 -22.49 -6.04 18.17
C LEU A 406 -23.80 -6.58 18.76
N THR A 407 -23.72 -7.35 19.85
CA THR A 407 -24.90 -7.84 20.59
C THR A 407 -25.78 -6.67 21.06
N LYS A 408 -25.20 -5.65 21.71
CA LYS A 408 -25.96 -4.49 22.17
C LYS A 408 -26.60 -3.73 21.01
N THR A 409 -25.88 -3.55 19.91
CA THR A 409 -26.38 -2.87 18.71
C THR A 409 -27.54 -3.65 18.08
N LEU A 410 -27.40 -4.97 17.92
CA LEU A 410 -28.46 -5.83 17.38
C LEU A 410 -29.69 -5.88 18.29
N ALA A 411 -29.51 -5.93 19.61
CA ALA A 411 -30.61 -5.96 20.58
C ALA A 411 -31.45 -4.67 20.55
N ASN A 412 -30.82 -3.53 20.27
CA ASN A 412 -31.48 -2.22 20.26
C ASN A 412 -32.08 -1.85 18.90
N SER A 413 -31.57 -2.39 17.80
CA SER A 413 -31.89 -1.87 16.48
C SER A 413 -31.55 -2.85 15.36
N VAL A 414 -32.48 -3.76 15.07
CA VAL A 414 -32.44 -4.48 13.80
C VAL A 414 -33.03 -3.64 12.64
N CYS A 415 -33.94 -2.70 12.95
CA CYS A 415 -34.71 -1.96 11.93
C CYS A 415 -34.66 -0.42 12.05
N ASN A 416 -33.76 0.16 12.85
CA ASN A 416 -33.61 1.63 12.89
C ASN A 416 -32.59 2.06 11.81
N GLU A 417 -33.07 2.74 10.78
CA GLU A 417 -32.26 3.22 9.64
C GLU A 417 -31.04 4.05 10.08
N LYS A 418 -31.10 4.74 11.23
CA LYS A 418 -29.97 5.53 11.77
C LYS A 418 -28.79 4.68 12.25
N TYR A 419 -28.99 3.39 12.52
CA TYR A 419 -27.95 2.50 13.06
C TYR A 419 -27.43 1.48 12.04
N PHE A 420 -28.02 1.43 10.84
CA PHE A 420 -27.73 0.43 9.82
C PHE A 420 -26.26 0.45 9.37
N CYS A 421 -25.68 1.65 9.18
CA CYS A 421 -24.26 1.79 8.79
C CYS A 421 -23.31 1.32 9.89
N LYS A 422 -23.58 1.66 11.16
CA LYS A 422 -22.79 1.21 12.31
C LYS A 422 -22.83 -0.31 12.46
N LEU A 423 -24.03 -0.88 12.38
CA LEU A 423 -24.25 -2.31 12.45
C LEU A 423 -23.50 -3.07 11.34
N THR A 424 -23.50 -2.53 10.13
CA THR A 424 -22.83 -3.12 8.97
C THR A 424 -21.31 -3.22 9.14
N VAL A 425 -20.67 -2.16 9.62
CA VAL A 425 -19.21 -2.15 9.88
C VAL A 425 -18.86 -3.12 11.02
N LEU A 426 -19.62 -3.08 12.12
CA LEU A 426 -19.46 -4.02 13.23
C LEU A 426 -19.61 -5.48 12.82
N LEU A 427 -20.58 -5.79 11.95
CA LEU A 427 -20.79 -7.14 11.42
C LEU A 427 -19.63 -7.61 10.53
N ALA A 428 -19.11 -6.73 9.67
CA ALA A 428 -17.99 -7.05 8.79
C ALA A 428 -16.71 -7.34 9.60
N ASP A 429 -16.40 -6.49 10.58
CA ASP A 429 -15.24 -6.67 11.45
C ASP A 429 -15.37 -7.96 12.26
N VAL A 430 -16.51 -8.20 12.91
CA VAL A 430 -16.76 -9.44 13.66
C VAL A 430 -16.69 -10.69 12.78
N ALA A 431 -17.19 -10.65 11.53
CA ALA A 431 -17.14 -11.78 10.60
C ALA A 431 -15.71 -12.18 10.22
N VAL A 432 -14.84 -11.21 9.99
CA VAL A 432 -13.42 -11.44 9.70
C VAL A 432 -12.75 -12.18 10.85
N TYR A 433 -12.97 -11.78 12.10
CA TYR A 433 -12.36 -12.44 13.25
C TYR A 433 -13.00 -13.79 13.58
N ALA A 434 -14.30 -13.94 13.35
CA ALA A 434 -14.98 -15.22 13.48
C ALA A 434 -14.40 -16.27 12.52
N GLU A 435 -13.89 -15.87 11.35
CA GLU A 435 -13.18 -16.76 10.43
C GLU A 435 -11.80 -17.16 10.96
N LEU A 436 -11.08 -16.24 11.58
CA LEU A 436 -9.73 -16.46 12.13
C LEU A 436 -9.72 -17.27 13.43
N SER A 437 -10.70 -17.05 14.31
CA SER A 437 -10.87 -17.82 15.55
C SER A 437 -12.32 -18.26 15.76
N PRO A 438 -12.78 -19.28 15.02
CA PRO A 438 -14.18 -19.73 15.08
C PRO A 438 -14.61 -20.21 16.47
N ALA A 439 -13.71 -20.87 17.20
CA ALA A 439 -14.01 -21.38 18.54
C ALA A 439 -14.22 -20.25 19.56
N THR A 440 -13.35 -19.23 19.54
CA THR A 440 -13.49 -18.06 20.41
C THR A 440 -14.76 -17.29 20.08
N PHE A 441 -15.07 -17.11 18.78
CA PHE A 441 -16.31 -16.48 18.36
C PHE A 441 -17.55 -17.24 18.85
N VAL A 442 -17.61 -18.56 18.67
CA VAL A 442 -18.76 -19.37 19.12
C VAL A 442 -18.98 -19.26 20.64
N ASN A 443 -17.90 -19.26 21.42
CA ASN A 443 -17.99 -19.11 22.88
C ASN A 443 -18.52 -17.72 23.26
N LEU A 444 -17.94 -16.66 22.71
CA LEU A 444 -18.37 -15.28 22.99
C LEU A 444 -19.79 -15.00 22.49
N ALA A 445 -20.16 -15.53 21.32
CA ALA A 445 -21.51 -15.41 20.77
C ALA A 445 -22.55 -16.09 21.66
N ARG A 446 -22.22 -17.25 22.24
CA ARG A 446 -23.08 -17.95 23.20
C ARG A 446 -23.22 -17.17 24.51
N GLU A 447 -22.10 -16.70 25.06
CA GLU A 447 -22.08 -15.91 26.31
C GLU A 447 -22.91 -14.62 26.19
N ASN A 448 -22.89 -14.00 25.01
CA ASN A 448 -23.62 -12.76 24.75
C ASN A 448 -25.02 -12.97 24.13
N ASN A 449 -25.52 -14.22 24.03
CA ASN A 449 -26.81 -14.54 23.41
C ASN A 449 -27.00 -13.93 22.01
N LEU A 450 -25.93 -13.94 21.20
CA LEU A 450 -25.87 -13.27 19.89
C LEU A 450 -26.65 -14.03 18.80
N GLU A 451 -26.79 -15.35 18.93
CA GLU A 451 -27.46 -16.22 17.95
C GLU A 451 -28.90 -15.79 17.57
N PRO A 452 -29.85 -15.61 18.52
CA PRO A 452 -31.20 -15.19 18.18
C PRO A 452 -31.24 -13.79 17.56
N LEU A 453 -30.31 -12.91 17.95
CA LEU A 453 -30.22 -11.54 17.43
C LEU A 453 -29.75 -11.51 15.97
N LEU A 454 -28.75 -12.34 15.63
CA LEU A 454 -28.30 -12.49 14.25
C LEU A 454 -29.38 -13.12 13.36
N ALA A 455 -30.08 -14.14 13.86
CA ALA A 455 -31.17 -14.77 13.13
C ALA A 455 -32.32 -13.80 12.81
N GLU A 456 -32.70 -12.98 13.80
CA GLU A 456 -33.70 -11.93 13.63
C GLU A 456 -33.21 -10.83 12.67
N ALA A 457 -31.91 -10.49 12.70
CA ALA A 457 -31.31 -9.56 11.75
C ALA A 457 -31.35 -10.05 10.30
N VAL A 458 -31.01 -11.32 10.03
CA VAL A 458 -31.15 -11.90 8.68
C VAL A 458 -32.59 -11.79 8.20
N LYS A 459 -33.55 -12.17 9.06
CA LYS A 459 -34.97 -12.16 8.72
C LYS A 459 -35.47 -10.76 8.37
N ASN A 460 -35.10 -9.76 9.15
CA ASN A 460 -35.54 -8.38 8.94
C ASN A 460 -34.89 -7.75 7.70
N ILE A 461 -33.63 -8.08 7.41
CA ILE A 461 -32.98 -7.63 6.17
C ILE A 461 -33.58 -8.31 4.94
N ALA A 462 -33.90 -9.60 5.01
CA ALA A 462 -34.62 -10.30 3.94
C ALA A 462 -35.99 -9.66 3.67
N LEU A 463 -36.75 -9.33 4.72
CA LEU A 463 -38.03 -8.62 4.59
C LEU A 463 -37.86 -7.22 3.98
N TYR A 464 -36.80 -6.49 4.35
CA TYR A 464 -36.53 -5.15 3.80
C TYR A 464 -36.12 -5.21 2.32
N LEU A 465 -35.34 -6.22 1.93
CA LEU A 465 -35.00 -6.50 0.53
C LEU A 465 -36.23 -6.85 -0.30
N ASP A 466 -37.13 -7.67 0.22
CA ASP A 466 -38.37 -8.02 -0.48
C ASP A 466 -39.26 -6.79 -0.69
N VAL A 467 -39.34 -5.86 0.28
CA VAL A 467 -40.09 -4.61 0.14
C VAL A 467 -39.47 -3.69 -0.92
N LEU A 468 -38.14 -3.55 -0.96
CA LEU A 468 -37.43 -2.73 -1.94
C LEU A 468 -37.53 -3.29 -3.36
N LEU A 469 -37.42 -4.60 -3.52
CA LEU A 469 -37.54 -5.28 -4.82
C LEU A 469 -38.96 -5.26 -5.38
N LEU A 470 -39.98 -5.02 -4.54
CA LEU A 470 -41.37 -4.86 -4.95
C LEU A 470 -41.78 -3.40 -5.19
N SER A 471 -40.94 -2.44 -4.81
CA SER A 471 -41.21 -0.99 -4.98
C SER A 471 -40.43 -0.34 -6.13
N ASN A 472 -39.59 -1.11 -6.83
CA ASN A 472 -39.03 -0.83 -8.15
C ASN A 472 -39.71 -1.72 -9.20
#